data_AF-A0A7S1MBD0-F1
#
_entry.id   AF-A0A7S1MBD0-F1
#
_cell.length_a   1.000
_cell.length_b   1.000
_cell.length_c   1.000
_cell.angle_alpha   90.00
_cell.angle_beta   90.00
_cell.angle_gamma   90.00
#
_symmetry.space_group_name_H-M   'P 1'
#
loop_
_entity.id
_entity.type
_entity.pdbx_description
1 polymer ?
#
loop_
_entity_poly.entity_id
_entity_poly.type
_entity_poly.pdbx_seq_one_letter_code
_entity_poly.pdbx_strand_id
1 'polypeptide(L)'
;VGVAVSDGQFQQVSFVNRIATTKGGTHVNHVAEQFTDAILKKVNSKNKGGMELKPYHVKNYLWVFVNCEIENPTFDSQTKETMTLKQQKFGSKCDVSDAFINKVLKTTGIVDMILQWAKAKEEIDLGKTLKSDASKTGKKAKRLFGIPKLEDANLAGGREGPECTLILTEGDSAKSLAVAGLSVIGRDRYG
;
A
#
# COMPACT_ATOMS: atom_id res chain seq x y z
N VAL A 1 -11.01 -3.96 23.23
CA VAL A 1 -10.49 -3.48 21.93
C VAL A 1 -11.61 -3.53 20.92
N GLY A 2 -11.80 -2.46 20.15
CA GLY A 2 -12.71 -2.41 19.00
C GLY A 2 -11.98 -1.91 17.76
N VAL A 3 -12.51 -2.24 16.58
CA VAL A 3 -11.96 -1.77 15.30
C VAL A 3 -13.09 -1.50 14.31
N ALA A 4 -12.96 -0.41 13.58
CA ALA A 4 -13.79 -0.04 12.45
C ALA A 4 -12.90 0.37 11.27
N VAL A 5 -13.52 0.60 10.12
CA VAL A 5 -12.85 1.09 8.91
C VAL A 5 -12.84 2.62 8.93
N SER A 6 -11.71 3.23 8.58
CA SER A 6 -11.60 4.67 8.35
C SER A 6 -11.39 4.97 6.86
N ASP A 7 -11.68 6.20 6.45
CA ASP A 7 -11.58 6.64 5.06
C ASP A 7 -10.15 7.11 4.69
N GLY A 8 -9.17 6.23 4.84
CA GLY A 8 -7.80 6.47 4.37
C GLY A 8 -6.96 7.40 5.25
N GLN A 9 -7.41 7.70 6.47
CA GLN A 9 -6.60 8.26 7.55
C GLN A 9 -6.74 7.42 8.81
N PHE A 10 -5.62 7.14 9.49
CA PHE A 10 -5.64 6.37 10.73
C PHE A 10 -6.40 7.16 11.81
N GLN A 11 -7.37 6.51 12.44
CA GLN A 11 -8.14 7.08 13.52
C GLN A 11 -8.03 6.22 14.78
N GLN A 12 -8.10 6.86 15.93
CA GLN A 12 -8.04 6.18 17.20
C GLN A 12 -8.88 6.89 18.25
N VAL A 13 -9.49 6.11 19.13
CA VAL A 13 -10.07 6.59 20.38
C VAL A 13 -9.54 5.70 21.48
N SER A 14 -8.81 6.26 22.44
CA SER A 14 -8.22 5.43 23.49
C SER A 14 -8.24 6.04 24.88
N PHE A 15 -8.35 5.14 25.85
CA PHE A 15 -8.38 5.43 27.28
C PHE A 15 -7.39 4.53 28.02
N VAL A 16 -6.52 5.15 28.81
CA VAL A 16 -5.57 4.46 29.70
C VAL A 16 -5.91 4.84 31.12
N ASN A 17 -6.32 3.88 31.95
CA ASN A 17 -6.74 4.15 33.34
C ASN A 17 -7.79 5.28 33.43
N ARG A 18 -8.78 5.25 32.52
CA ARG A 18 -9.85 6.27 32.37
C ARG A 18 -9.38 7.66 31.90
N ILE A 19 -8.12 7.82 31.52
CA ILE A 19 -7.57 9.05 30.94
C ILE A 19 -7.65 8.96 29.42
N ALA A 20 -8.27 9.96 28.79
CA ALA A 20 -8.37 10.04 27.34
C ALA A 20 -6.99 10.35 26.73
N THR A 21 -6.45 9.42 25.96
CA THR A 21 -5.17 9.57 25.25
C THR A 21 -5.45 9.97 23.81
N THR A 22 -5.80 11.25 23.61
CA THR A 22 -6.29 11.81 22.34
C THR A 22 -5.27 11.73 21.20
N LYS A 23 -3.97 11.70 21.51
CA LYS A 23 -2.87 11.50 20.55
C LYS A 23 -2.40 10.04 20.47
N GLY A 24 -3.01 9.15 21.25
CA GLY A 24 -2.73 7.73 21.27
C GLY A 24 -1.45 7.41 22.03
N GLY A 25 -0.56 6.60 21.45
CA GLY A 25 0.69 6.22 22.08
C GLY A 25 1.03 4.75 21.85
N THR A 26 1.90 4.23 22.71
CA THR A 26 2.42 2.86 22.60
C THR A 26 1.35 1.78 22.75
N HIS A 27 0.32 1.99 23.58
CA HIS A 27 -0.83 1.07 23.72
C HIS A 27 -1.64 0.97 22.43
N VAL A 28 -1.89 2.11 21.77
CA VAL A 28 -2.60 2.15 20.49
C VAL A 28 -1.79 1.46 19.41
N ASN A 29 -0.49 1.76 19.32
CA ASN A 29 0.39 1.14 18.34
C ASN A 29 0.45 -0.39 18.50
N HIS A 30 0.61 -0.88 19.73
CA HIS A 30 0.62 -2.32 20.03
C HIS A 30 -0.64 -3.05 19.50
N VAL A 31 -1.81 -2.43 19.65
CA VAL A 31 -3.07 -3.00 19.14
C VAL A 31 -3.19 -2.85 17.63
N ALA A 32 -2.87 -1.67 17.09
CA ALA A 32 -2.99 -1.38 15.67
C ALA A 32 -2.05 -2.24 14.82
N GLU A 33 -0.84 -2.54 15.30
CA GLU A 33 0.15 -3.39 14.62
C GLU A 33 -0.38 -4.82 14.42
N GLN A 34 -1.02 -5.41 15.44
CA GLN A 34 -1.61 -6.76 15.33
C GLN A 34 -2.66 -6.85 14.22
N PHE A 35 -3.53 -5.84 14.09
CA PHE A 35 -4.48 -5.78 12.97
C PHE A 35 -3.79 -5.51 11.64
N THR A 36 -2.84 -4.57 11.62
CA THR A 36 -2.10 -4.16 10.42
C THR A 36 -1.40 -5.35 9.80
N ASP A 37 -0.69 -6.15 10.60
CA ASP A 37 0.05 -7.32 10.12
C ASP A 37 -0.88 -8.41 9.57
N ALA A 38 -1.99 -8.69 10.26
CA ALA A 38 -2.96 -9.67 9.81
C ALA A 38 -3.67 -9.26 8.52
N ILE A 39 -4.08 -7.99 8.42
CA ILE A 39 -4.72 -7.44 7.22
C ILE A 39 -3.72 -7.39 6.08
N LEU A 40 -2.49 -6.93 6.31
CA LEU A 40 -1.44 -6.86 5.29
C LEU A 40 -1.17 -8.23 4.67
N LYS A 41 -1.03 -9.29 5.49
CA LYS A 41 -0.89 -10.67 5.00
C LYS A 41 -2.07 -11.07 4.10
N LYS A 42 -3.30 -10.75 4.50
CA LYS A 42 -4.50 -11.10 3.73
C LYS A 42 -4.57 -10.31 2.42
N VAL A 43 -4.29 -9.01 2.44
CA VAL A 43 -4.31 -8.16 1.25
C VAL A 43 -3.22 -8.59 0.26
N ASN A 44 -1.98 -8.81 0.71
CA ASN A 44 -0.90 -9.28 -0.16
C ASN A 44 -1.20 -10.64 -0.80
N SER A 45 -1.91 -11.54 -0.09
CA SER A 45 -2.35 -12.81 -0.68
C SER A 45 -3.34 -12.65 -1.83
N LYS A 46 -4.14 -11.57 -1.83
CA LYS A 46 -5.10 -11.21 -2.88
C LYS A 46 -4.49 -10.31 -3.98
N ASN A 47 -3.50 -9.48 -3.65
CA ASN A 47 -2.88 -8.51 -4.55
C ASN A 47 -1.72 -9.11 -5.38
N LYS A 48 -1.96 -10.23 -6.07
CA LYS A 48 -0.91 -10.89 -6.86
C LYS A 48 -0.52 -10.03 -8.07
N GLY A 49 0.70 -9.49 -8.05
CA GLY A 49 1.26 -8.69 -9.14
C GLY A 49 0.82 -7.23 -9.18
N GLY A 50 0.09 -6.75 -8.17
CA GLY A 50 -0.22 -5.32 -8.02
C GLY A 50 0.84 -4.57 -7.22
N MET A 51 0.58 -3.28 -6.98
CA MET A 51 1.44 -2.41 -6.17
C MET A 51 1.87 -3.05 -4.83
N GLU A 52 3.15 -2.88 -4.46
CA GLU A 52 3.66 -3.28 -3.15
C GLU A 52 2.97 -2.49 -2.02
N LEU A 53 2.31 -3.21 -1.11
CA LEU A 53 1.64 -2.61 0.04
C LEU A 53 2.54 -2.64 1.28
N LYS A 54 2.69 -1.49 1.91
CA LYS A 54 3.46 -1.29 3.15
C LYS A 54 2.52 -1.19 4.35
N PRO A 55 2.98 -1.49 5.58
CA PRO A 55 2.13 -1.45 6.78
C PRO A 55 1.37 -0.14 6.97
N TYR A 56 1.99 1.01 6.66
CA TYR A 56 1.32 2.31 6.80
C TYR A 56 0.13 2.50 5.84
N HIS A 57 0.14 1.88 4.65
CA HIS A 57 -1.02 1.91 3.75
C HIS A 57 -2.23 1.27 4.41
N VAL A 58 -2.03 0.13 5.08
CA VAL A 58 -3.08 -0.60 5.78
C VAL A 58 -3.51 0.14 7.05
N LYS A 59 -2.54 0.63 7.83
CA LYS A 59 -2.80 1.36 9.08
C LYS A 59 -3.71 2.57 8.85
N ASN A 60 -3.56 3.26 7.72
CA ASN A 60 -4.40 4.42 7.39
C ASN A 60 -5.89 4.09 7.21
N TYR A 61 -6.28 2.83 7.05
CA TYR A 61 -7.68 2.41 6.93
C TYR A 61 -8.27 1.88 8.24
N LEU A 62 -7.52 1.98 9.34
CA LEU A 62 -7.96 1.53 10.65
C LEU A 62 -8.51 2.68 11.49
N TRP A 63 -9.65 2.41 12.12
CA TRP A 63 -10.14 3.16 13.27
C TRP A 63 -10.14 2.25 14.50
N VAL A 64 -9.21 2.47 15.43
CA VAL A 64 -9.01 1.59 16.59
C VAL A 64 -9.58 2.19 17.86
N PHE A 65 -10.27 1.38 18.65
CA PHE A 65 -10.83 1.73 19.96
C PHE A 65 -10.13 0.93 21.05
N VAL A 66 -9.39 1.61 21.93
CA VAL A 66 -8.60 0.96 23.00
C VAL A 66 -9.05 1.47 24.36
N ASN A 67 -9.43 0.56 25.25
CA ASN A 67 -9.62 0.88 26.66
C ASN A 67 -8.80 -0.13 27.45
N CYS A 68 -7.84 0.34 28.23
CA CYS A 68 -6.91 -0.52 28.96
C CYS A 68 -6.56 0.02 30.35
N GLU A 69 -6.16 -0.92 31.20
CA GLU A 69 -5.56 -0.64 32.49
C GLU A 69 -4.06 -0.96 32.41
N ILE A 70 -3.23 0.03 32.72
CA ILE A 70 -1.77 -0.03 32.60
C ILE A 70 -1.16 0.23 33.96
N GLU A 71 -0.21 -0.61 34.35
CA GLU A 71 0.54 -0.45 35.59
C GLU A 71 1.55 0.70 35.45
N ASN A 72 1.50 1.68 36.35
CA ASN A 72 2.41 2.83 36.40
C ASN A 72 2.64 3.50 35.03
N PRO A 73 1.58 3.98 34.34
CA PRO A 73 1.70 4.53 32.99
C PRO A 73 2.55 5.80 32.96
N THR A 74 3.37 5.93 31.92
CA THR A 74 4.12 7.16 31.62
C THR A 74 3.51 7.86 30.41
N PHE A 75 3.52 9.19 30.44
CA PHE A 75 2.96 10.04 29.39
C PHE A 75 4.01 11.03 28.88
N ASP A 76 3.70 11.67 27.76
CA ASP A 76 4.51 12.74 27.15
C ASP A 76 4.56 14.00 28.03
N SER A 77 3.44 14.37 28.65
CA SER A 77 3.32 15.57 29.45
C SER A 77 2.18 15.45 30.48
N GLN A 78 1.96 16.53 31.25
CA GLN A 78 0.89 16.59 32.24
C GLN A 78 -0.52 16.48 31.65
N THR A 79 -0.73 16.88 30.39
CA THR A 79 -2.03 16.71 29.72
C THR A 79 -2.34 15.25 29.40
N LYS A 80 -1.33 14.37 29.44
CA LYS A 80 -1.44 12.92 29.29
C LYS A 80 -2.13 12.49 27.98
N GLU A 81 -1.91 13.26 26.92
CA GLU A 81 -2.51 13.00 25.61
C GLU A 81 -1.87 11.81 24.89
N THR A 82 -0.59 11.52 25.18
CA THR A 82 0.17 10.42 24.57
C THR A 82 0.79 9.51 25.63
N MET A 83 0.50 8.20 25.59
CA MET A 83 1.18 7.22 26.45
C MET A 83 2.53 6.80 25.85
N THR A 84 3.60 6.83 26.64
CA THR A 84 4.98 6.59 26.20
C THR A 84 5.59 5.31 26.75
N LEU A 85 4.92 4.65 27.70
CA LEU A 85 5.44 3.46 28.37
C LEU A 85 5.70 2.33 27.36
N LYS A 86 6.82 1.63 27.48
CA LYS A 86 7.12 0.51 26.58
C LYS A 86 6.22 -0.69 26.88
N GLN A 87 5.84 -1.43 25.84
CA GLN A 87 4.94 -2.59 25.93
C GLN A 87 5.39 -3.63 26.98
N GLN A 88 6.70 -3.86 27.13
CA GLN A 88 7.20 -4.84 28.12
C GLN A 88 6.86 -4.47 29.58
N LYS A 89 6.50 -3.20 29.84
CA LYS A 89 6.19 -2.68 31.17
C LYS A 89 4.71 -2.42 31.40
N PHE A 90 3.82 -2.87 30.50
CA PHE A 90 2.38 -2.62 30.65
C PHE A 90 1.76 -3.27 31.90
N GLY A 91 2.42 -4.29 32.48
CA GLY A 91 1.88 -5.11 33.56
C GLY A 91 0.86 -6.17 33.08
N SER A 92 0.47 -6.10 31.80
CA SER A 92 -0.44 -7.05 31.16
C SER A 92 -0.10 -7.21 29.67
N LYS A 93 -0.57 -8.31 29.07
CA LYS A 93 -0.43 -8.58 27.63
C LYS A 93 -1.79 -8.49 26.96
N CYS A 94 -1.85 -7.80 25.82
CA CYS A 94 -3.05 -7.70 25.00
C CYS A 94 -2.80 -8.39 23.64
N ASP A 95 -3.09 -9.69 23.57
CA ASP A 95 -3.11 -10.42 22.30
C ASP A 95 -4.54 -10.45 21.76
N VAL A 96 -4.76 -9.89 20.58
CA VAL A 96 -6.06 -9.93 19.93
C VAL A 96 -6.29 -11.33 19.40
N SER A 97 -7.36 -11.99 19.84
CA SER A 97 -7.68 -13.36 19.42
C SER A 97 -7.81 -13.49 17.89
N ASP A 98 -7.33 -14.60 17.34
CA ASP A 98 -7.46 -14.93 15.92
C ASP A 98 -8.92 -14.94 15.46
N ALA A 99 -9.84 -15.37 16.33
CA ALA A 99 -11.27 -15.36 16.04
C ALA A 99 -11.77 -13.93 15.76
N PHE A 100 -11.35 -12.96 16.57
CA PHE A 100 -11.71 -11.55 16.38
C PHE A 100 -11.07 -10.97 15.11
N ILE A 101 -9.77 -11.23 14.88
CA ILE A 101 -9.08 -10.80 13.65
C ILE A 101 -9.78 -11.37 12.41
N ASN A 102 -10.11 -12.66 12.42
CA ASN A 102 -10.80 -13.30 11.31
C ASN A 102 -12.22 -12.74 11.09
N LYS A 103 -12.91 -12.35 12.16
CA LYS A 103 -14.20 -11.64 12.05
C LYS A 103 -14.00 -10.31 11.35
N VAL A 104 -13.02 -9.50 11.78
CA VAL A 104 -12.69 -8.20 11.18
C VAL A 104 -12.38 -8.35 9.70
N LEU A 105 -11.51 -9.30 9.32
CA LEU A 105 -11.15 -9.56 7.92
C LEU A 105 -12.35 -9.92 7.02
N LYS A 106 -13.42 -10.47 7.59
CA LYS A 106 -14.62 -10.91 6.85
C LYS A 106 -15.73 -9.87 6.83
N THR A 107 -15.93 -9.13 7.92
CA THR A 107 -17.16 -8.32 8.10
C THR A 107 -16.99 -6.84 7.82
N THR A 108 -15.76 -6.30 7.84
CA THR A 108 -15.55 -4.85 7.74
C THR A 108 -15.37 -4.35 6.32
N GLY A 109 -15.09 -5.21 5.35
CA GLY A 109 -14.78 -4.80 3.97
C GLY A 109 -13.41 -4.13 3.81
N ILE A 110 -12.61 -4.02 4.89
CA ILE A 110 -11.33 -3.31 4.88
C ILE A 110 -10.35 -3.84 3.83
N VAL A 111 -10.32 -5.15 3.61
CA VAL A 111 -9.45 -5.80 2.63
C VAL A 111 -9.77 -5.31 1.22
N ASP A 112 -11.05 -5.24 0.87
CA ASP A 112 -11.48 -4.88 -0.48
C ASP A 112 -11.28 -3.38 -0.71
N MET A 113 -11.47 -2.55 0.32
CA MET A 113 -11.21 -1.10 0.26
C MET A 113 -9.73 -0.78 0.03
N ILE A 114 -8.82 -1.49 0.73
CA ILE A 114 -7.37 -1.34 0.52
C ILE A 114 -6.97 -1.80 -0.89
N LEU A 115 -7.55 -2.90 -1.39
CA LEU A 115 -7.28 -3.36 -2.76
C LEU A 115 -7.77 -2.37 -3.82
N GLN A 116 -8.95 -1.79 -3.63
CA GLN A 116 -9.46 -0.73 -4.52
C GLN A 116 -8.56 0.49 -4.51
N TRP A 117 -8.13 0.94 -3.33
CA TRP A 117 -7.16 2.03 -3.21
C TRP A 117 -5.83 1.70 -3.89
N ALA A 118 -5.31 0.48 -3.71
CA ALA A 118 -4.05 0.05 -4.31
C ALA A 118 -4.11 0.12 -5.85
N LYS A 119 -5.21 -0.37 -6.45
CA LYS A 119 -5.44 -0.29 -7.90
C LYS A 119 -5.57 1.14 -8.39
N ALA A 120 -6.38 1.96 -7.72
CA ALA A 120 -6.54 3.37 -8.09
C ALA A 120 -5.22 4.14 -7.99
N LYS A 121 -4.41 3.83 -6.97
CA LYS A 121 -3.09 4.42 -6.77
C LYS A 121 -2.13 4.03 -7.90
N GLU A 122 -2.15 2.77 -8.31
CA GLU A 122 -1.37 2.25 -9.44
C GLU A 122 -1.78 2.92 -10.76
N GLU A 123 -3.07 3.09 -11.03
CA GLU A 123 -3.58 3.80 -12.21
C GLU A 123 -3.17 5.28 -12.22
N ILE A 124 -3.23 5.96 -11.07
CA ILE A 124 -2.79 7.35 -10.93
C ILE A 124 -1.29 7.48 -11.18
N ASP A 125 -0.48 6.58 -10.61
CA ASP A 125 0.97 6.63 -10.74
C ASP A 125 1.40 6.25 -12.18
N LEU A 126 0.69 5.32 -12.83
CA LEU A 126 0.83 5.06 -14.26
C LEU A 126 0.48 6.31 -15.08
N GLY A 127 -0.70 6.91 -14.85
CA GLY A 127 -1.15 8.11 -15.54
C GLY A 127 -0.22 9.32 -15.34
N LYS A 128 0.39 9.47 -14.15
CA LYS A 128 1.42 10.48 -13.90
C LYS A 128 2.69 10.19 -14.67
N THR A 129 3.11 8.93 -14.79
CA THR A 129 4.28 8.55 -15.57
C THR A 129 4.06 8.78 -17.07
N LEU A 130 2.85 8.48 -17.57
CA LEU A 130 2.45 8.80 -18.95
C LEU A 130 2.40 10.32 -19.23
N LYS A 131 2.00 11.12 -18.23
CA LYS A 131 1.84 12.59 -18.37
C LYS A 131 3.12 13.38 -18.10
N SER A 132 3.93 13.00 -17.10
CA SER A 132 5.16 13.70 -16.73
C SER A 132 6.20 13.67 -17.85
N ASP A 133 6.12 12.64 -18.67
CA ASP A 133 6.97 12.43 -19.83
C ASP A 133 6.47 13.21 -21.07
N ALA A 134 5.20 13.68 -21.05
CA ALA A 134 4.66 14.62 -22.04
C ALA A 134 4.81 16.11 -21.64
N SER A 135 4.86 16.43 -20.33
CA SER A 135 4.77 17.82 -19.85
C SER A 135 6.09 18.50 -19.49
N LYS A 136 7.21 17.77 -19.34
CA LYS A 136 8.51 18.38 -18.97
C LYS A 136 9.40 18.81 -20.13
N THR A 137 9.07 18.47 -21.38
CA THR A 137 9.95 18.75 -22.53
C THR A 137 9.25 19.28 -23.78
N GLY A 138 7.92 19.40 -23.79
CA GLY A 138 7.17 19.67 -25.04
C GLY A 138 7.40 18.61 -26.13
N LYS A 139 8.03 17.50 -25.76
CA LYS A 139 8.32 16.34 -26.62
C LYS A 139 7.57 15.17 -25.99
N LYS A 140 6.89 14.39 -26.82
CA LYS A 140 6.23 13.15 -26.39
C LYS A 140 7.25 12.29 -25.63
N ALA A 141 6.81 11.74 -24.51
CA ALA A 141 7.48 10.74 -23.70
C ALA A 141 8.42 9.87 -24.55
N LYS A 142 9.74 9.91 -24.29
CA LYS A 142 10.72 9.12 -25.08
C LYS A 142 10.79 7.67 -24.63
N ARG A 143 10.37 7.36 -23.39
CA ARG A 143 10.37 6.00 -22.84
C ARG A 143 9.32 5.84 -21.76
N LEU A 144 8.46 4.84 -21.92
CA LEU A 144 7.44 4.50 -20.93
C LEU A 144 8.05 3.68 -19.78
N PHE A 145 8.07 4.24 -18.56
CA PHE A 145 8.47 3.52 -17.36
C PHE A 145 7.24 2.98 -16.62
N GLY A 146 7.36 1.81 -15.97
CA GLY A 146 6.33 1.27 -15.09
C GLY A 146 5.34 0.28 -15.72
N ILE A 147 5.57 -0.18 -16.96
CA ILE A 147 4.82 -1.30 -17.55
C ILE A 147 5.74 -2.54 -17.57
N PRO A 148 5.62 -3.48 -16.62
CA PRO A 148 6.63 -4.53 -16.39
C PRO A 148 6.92 -5.44 -17.58
N LYS A 149 5.96 -5.56 -18.52
CA LYS A 149 6.08 -6.43 -19.70
C LYS A 149 6.34 -5.67 -21.00
N LEU A 150 6.38 -4.34 -20.99
CA LEU A 150 6.65 -3.55 -22.19
C LEU A 150 8.14 -3.58 -22.51
N GLU A 151 8.50 -3.87 -23.76
CA GLU A 151 9.85 -3.72 -24.30
C GLU A 151 9.82 -2.55 -25.30
N ASP A 152 10.26 -1.36 -24.89
CA ASP A 152 10.11 -0.18 -25.74
C ASP A 152 11.19 -0.13 -26.84
N ALA A 153 10.81 0.24 -28.06
CA ALA A 153 11.78 0.48 -29.13
C ALA A 153 12.65 1.69 -28.78
N ASN A 154 13.94 1.69 -29.13
CA ASN A 154 14.85 2.78 -28.73
C ASN A 154 14.44 4.15 -29.30
N LEU A 155 13.76 4.17 -30.45
CA LEU A 155 13.31 5.39 -31.11
C LEU A 155 11.82 5.70 -30.87
N ALA A 156 11.12 4.88 -30.08
CA ALA A 156 9.70 5.10 -29.75
C ALA A 156 9.48 6.48 -29.11
N GLY A 157 8.39 7.14 -29.49
CA GLY A 157 8.05 8.48 -28.99
C GLY A 157 8.96 9.63 -29.49
N GLY A 158 10.07 9.33 -30.18
CA GLY A 158 10.99 10.30 -30.77
C GLY A 158 10.56 10.84 -32.13
N ARG A 159 11.50 11.49 -32.85
CA ARG A 159 11.26 12.01 -34.22
C ARG A 159 10.90 10.90 -35.20
N GLU A 160 11.54 9.74 -35.05
CA GLU A 160 11.30 8.53 -35.86
C GLU A 160 10.21 7.64 -35.25
N GLY A 161 9.47 8.11 -34.25
CA GLY A 161 8.36 7.36 -33.66
C GLY A 161 7.32 6.85 -34.66
N PRO A 162 6.95 7.58 -35.75
CA PRO A 162 6.07 7.06 -36.79
C PRO A 162 6.64 5.87 -37.58
N GLU A 163 7.94 5.65 -37.53
CA GLU A 163 8.64 4.54 -38.18
C GLU A 163 8.82 3.34 -37.22
N CYS A 164 8.42 3.49 -35.95
CA CYS A 164 8.42 2.41 -34.97
C CYS A 164 7.12 1.57 -35.08
N THR A 165 7.23 0.27 -34.81
CA THR A 165 6.13 -0.68 -34.79
C THR A 165 6.00 -1.29 -33.39
N LEU A 166 4.79 -1.25 -32.85
CA LEU A 166 4.44 -1.96 -31.60
C LEU A 166 3.89 -3.34 -31.93
N ILE A 167 4.50 -4.38 -31.36
CA ILE A 167 4.11 -5.78 -31.54
C ILE A 167 3.26 -6.21 -30.34
N LEU A 168 1.96 -6.38 -30.57
CA LEU A 168 1.05 -6.93 -29.58
C LEU A 168 1.09 -8.46 -29.62
N THR A 169 1.33 -9.09 -28.48
CA THR A 169 1.46 -10.55 -28.37
C THR A 169 0.40 -11.14 -27.46
N GLU A 170 -0.16 -12.27 -27.88
CA GLU A 170 -1.08 -13.06 -27.06
C GLU A 170 -0.27 -13.93 -26.09
N GLY A 171 -0.04 -13.42 -24.87
CA GLY A 171 0.62 -14.14 -23.80
C GLY A 171 2.15 -14.18 -23.85
N ASP A 172 2.77 -14.71 -22.79
CA ASP A 172 4.22 -14.64 -22.59
C ASP A 172 5.01 -15.56 -23.56
N SER A 173 4.37 -16.60 -24.09
CA SER A 173 4.96 -17.48 -25.12
C SER A 173 5.20 -16.73 -26.43
N ALA A 174 4.20 -16.00 -26.93
CA ALA A 174 4.33 -15.17 -28.12
C ALA A 174 5.26 -13.98 -27.89
N LYS A 175 5.23 -13.36 -26.70
CA LYS A 175 6.19 -12.32 -26.32
C LYS A 175 7.63 -12.81 -26.44
N SER A 176 7.94 -13.99 -25.90
CA SER A 176 9.31 -14.54 -25.91
C SER A 176 9.82 -14.75 -27.34
N LEU A 177 8.95 -15.22 -28.25
CA LEU A 177 9.27 -15.36 -29.67
C LEU A 177 9.54 -13.98 -30.32
N ALA A 178 8.70 -12.99 -30.04
CA ALA A 178 8.89 -11.63 -30.56
C ALA A 178 10.22 -11.04 -30.08
N VAL A 179 10.53 -11.13 -28.78
CA VAL A 179 11.80 -10.65 -28.20
C VAL A 179 13.01 -11.36 -28.81
N ALA A 180 12.92 -12.66 -29.10
CA ALA A 180 13.97 -13.38 -29.82
C ALA A 180 14.17 -12.81 -31.24
N GLY A 181 13.10 -12.49 -31.95
CA GLY A 181 13.15 -11.82 -33.25
C GLY A 181 13.81 -10.44 -33.21
N LEU A 182 13.55 -9.65 -32.16
CA LEU A 182 14.16 -8.34 -31.94
C LEU A 182 15.70 -8.40 -31.85
N SER A 183 16.26 -9.52 -31.40
CA SER A 183 17.72 -9.69 -31.36
C SER A 183 18.37 -9.75 -32.75
N VAL A 184 17.58 -10.10 -33.77
CA VAL A 184 18.01 -10.21 -35.17
C VAL A 184 17.76 -8.91 -35.93
N ILE A 185 16.56 -8.32 -35.79
CA ILE A 185 16.16 -7.12 -36.55
C ILE A 185 16.56 -5.80 -35.88
N GLY A 186 17.03 -5.86 -34.63
CA GLY A 186 17.39 -4.69 -33.83
C GLY A 186 16.21 -4.10 -33.06
N ARG A 187 16.53 -3.33 -32.02
CA ARG A 187 15.56 -2.73 -31.08
C ARG A 187 15.20 -1.28 -31.38
N ASP A 188 15.70 -0.72 -32.48
CA ASP A 188 15.54 0.71 -32.72
C ASP A 188 14.11 1.07 -33.10
N ARG A 189 13.44 0.20 -33.87
CA ARG A 189 12.12 0.48 -34.45
C ARG A 189 11.04 -0.53 -34.06
N TYR A 190 11.37 -1.54 -33.27
CA TYR A 190 10.43 -2.59 -32.89
C TYR A 190 10.46 -2.80 -31.38
N GLY A 191 9.27 -2.89 -30.80
CA GLY A 191 9.02 -3.11 -29.38
C GLY A 191 7.69 -3.81 -29.15
#